data_AF-A0A2V3ITC4-F1
#
_entry.id   AF-A0A2V3ITC4-F1
#
_cell.length_a   1.000
_cell.length_b   1.000
_cell.length_c   1.000
_cell.angle_alpha   90.00
_cell.angle_beta   90.00
_cell.angle_gamma   90.00
#
_symmetry.space_group_name_H-M   'P 1'
#
loop_
_entity.id
_entity.type
_entity.pdbx_description
1 polymer ?
#
loop_
_entity_poly.entity_id
_entity_poly.type
_entity_poly.pdbx_seq_one_letter_code
_entity_poly.pdbx_strand_id
1 'polypeptide(L)'
;MKGRCLYITVCLFVLLEQFPAVQSREPNCLNPVERCDPNTNYIPESQTFKIEYANTTIRTVVFRNTYLELTAMGSGRNNFTRYRLVVCGCPVPPDSANFVVLFINPRSVYINESPVLALLHILEPTSERLKYVNTLKTIYTPQIRERIESGQVEQIQDENFTVNYSRLIQDPSLSSGIIGSFTIEAFTGFEGNDVPYLAISEVNEPSPLGRAEWMKVIGFYLGNASAAEQRFADVVKEYEDAKRKAREAVRRPSVLINPPTTRNSGIVDLSKSLDDNYEWRLPHGNQYTTDFMDDANSDYHLSSRVSAKSFVFNMSQVIEDFKYARFHVQNALFPGNQSRDTLEEFLNSLVDPLQPDPRVKVEMAKLAAVRCNNVWHQGKRLTTDGHSNDFFESAIFQPDEVLKDLVSIFHPTVDFGGRETFYMDHYAAETDEYAKDCPYNDFSGPAPSPKVYVDNRYFVTDLNRFDAERKWESDIQPVLKDLDVDAEYDMLFEPKNSEDERSIFLIRALVDEENASELRNNTEILTALRSSLGSGVVQVNADGSVLTFDEGLAGVSIAMIVIGSVLGVGLILFVCFAWMKRRKRGGAKMLHTAQDQYWGPQPSNQNHEVPEVEVPMDP
;
A
#
# COMPACT_ATOMS: atom_id res chain seq x y z
N MET A 1 -43.52 -31.06 59.21
CA MET A 1 -42.29 -30.43 59.75
C MET A 1 -41.21 -31.51 59.87
N LYS A 2 -40.23 -31.50 58.95
CA LYS A 2 -38.75 -31.44 59.17
C LYS A 2 -38.19 -32.50 60.15
N GLY A 3 -37.22 -33.37 59.82
CA GLY A 3 -36.41 -33.56 58.63
C GLY A 3 -35.21 -34.48 58.90
N ARG A 4 -34.32 -34.54 57.90
CA ARG A 4 -32.89 -34.94 57.88
C ARG A 4 -32.51 -36.43 58.02
N CYS A 5 -32.04 -37.01 56.92
CA CYS A 5 -30.61 -37.27 56.64
C CYS A 5 -30.51 -38.25 55.45
N LEU A 6 -30.07 -37.76 54.28
CA LEU A 6 -29.63 -38.64 53.20
C LEU A 6 -28.23 -38.19 52.75
N TYR A 7 -27.31 -39.15 52.73
CA TYR A 7 -25.92 -39.03 52.34
C TYR A 7 -25.79 -38.54 50.89
N ILE A 8 -24.96 -37.52 50.68
CA ILE A 8 -24.49 -37.11 49.35
C ILE A 8 -23.14 -37.77 49.13
N THR A 9 -23.07 -38.75 48.23
CA THR A 9 -21.84 -39.25 47.65
C THR A 9 -21.41 -38.26 46.57
N VAL A 10 -20.29 -37.56 46.80
CA VAL A 10 -19.68 -36.64 45.83
C VAL A 10 -18.96 -37.47 44.76
N CYS A 11 -19.55 -37.57 43.57
CA CYS A 11 -18.82 -37.95 42.36
C CYS A 11 -18.02 -36.73 41.88
N LEU A 12 -16.70 -36.80 42.01
CA LEU A 12 -15.77 -35.90 41.34
C LEU A 12 -15.87 -36.15 39.81
N PHE A 13 -16.66 -35.34 39.11
CA PHE A 13 -16.46 -35.17 37.67
C PHE A 13 -15.25 -34.25 37.48
N VAL A 14 -14.11 -34.85 37.16
CA VAL A 14 -13.01 -34.11 36.53
C VAL A 14 -13.52 -33.70 35.15
N LEU A 15 -13.90 -32.44 35.00
CA LEU A 15 -14.03 -31.78 33.70
C LEU A 15 -12.63 -31.72 33.10
N LEU A 16 -12.24 -32.78 32.39
CA LEU A 16 -11.24 -32.69 31.35
C LEU A 16 -11.89 -31.82 30.26
N GLU A 17 -11.52 -30.53 30.22
CA GLU A 17 -11.66 -29.76 28.99
C GLU A 17 -10.92 -30.54 27.90
N GLN A 18 -11.67 -31.22 27.05
CA GLN A 18 -11.15 -31.85 25.85
C GLN A 18 -10.80 -30.72 24.88
N PHE A 19 -9.58 -30.21 25.00
CA PHE A 19 -8.94 -29.58 23.85
C PHE A 19 -8.83 -30.65 22.76
N PRO A 20 -9.26 -30.39 21.51
CA PRO A 20 -9.10 -31.37 20.45
C PRO A 20 -7.61 -31.63 20.28
N ALA A 21 -7.18 -32.86 20.60
CA ALA A 21 -5.87 -33.35 20.23
C ALA A 21 -5.76 -33.28 18.70
N VAL A 22 -4.74 -32.59 18.19
CA VAL A 22 -4.44 -32.45 16.76
C VAL A 22 -4.20 -33.85 16.19
N GLN A 23 -5.21 -34.43 15.56
CA GLN A 23 -5.07 -35.66 14.80
C GLN A 23 -4.51 -35.28 13.44
N SER A 24 -3.17 -35.28 13.31
CA SER A 24 -2.53 -35.07 12.02
C SER A 24 -2.94 -36.20 11.08
N ARG A 25 -3.50 -35.88 9.91
CA ARG A 25 -3.45 -36.82 8.77
C ARG A 25 -2.01 -37.32 8.62
N GLU A 26 -1.82 -38.59 8.26
CA GLU A 26 -0.47 -39.11 8.00
C GLU A 26 0.28 -38.17 7.03
N PRO A 27 1.60 -37.98 7.18
CA PRO A 27 2.38 -37.06 6.37
C PRO A 27 2.27 -37.40 4.88
N ASN A 28 1.37 -36.73 4.18
CA ASN A 28 1.20 -36.82 2.74
C ASN A 28 2.05 -35.74 2.05
N CYS A 29 3.36 -35.92 2.06
CA CYS A 29 4.32 -34.96 1.51
C CYS A 29 5.29 -35.66 0.54
N LEU A 30 6.05 -34.85 -0.20
CA LEU A 30 7.04 -35.32 -1.17
C LEU A 30 8.40 -35.50 -0.49
N ASN A 31 9.12 -36.55 -0.89
CA ASN A 31 10.47 -36.89 -0.43
C ASN A 31 10.60 -37.02 1.11
N PRO A 32 9.82 -37.91 1.77
CA PRO A 32 9.92 -38.12 3.20
C PRO A 32 11.29 -38.65 3.62
N VAL A 33 11.81 -38.16 4.73
CA VAL A 33 12.98 -38.72 5.41
C VAL A 33 12.59 -40.08 6.00
N GLU A 34 13.23 -41.16 5.54
CA GLU A 34 12.91 -42.53 6.00
C GLU A 34 13.24 -42.78 7.47
N ARG A 35 14.33 -42.18 7.97
CA ARG A 35 14.78 -42.28 9.37
C ARG A 35 15.24 -40.92 9.85
N CYS A 36 14.32 -40.19 10.46
CA CYS A 36 14.61 -38.86 11.00
C CYS A 36 15.32 -38.96 12.36
N ASP A 37 16.51 -38.37 12.47
CA ASP A 37 17.23 -38.15 13.73
C ASP A 37 17.04 -36.69 14.20
N PRO A 38 16.39 -36.43 15.36
CA PRO A 38 16.20 -35.08 15.88
C PRO A 38 17.47 -34.23 16.06
N ASN A 39 18.65 -34.86 16.14
CA ASN A 39 19.93 -34.17 16.30
C ASN A 39 20.59 -33.80 14.96
N THR A 40 20.10 -34.35 13.86
CA THR A 40 20.57 -34.04 12.51
C THR A 40 19.84 -32.81 11.99
N ASN A 41 20.58 -31.81 11.51
CA ASN A 41 19.96 -30.65 10.88
C ASN A 41 19.51 -30.98 9.45
N TYR A 42 18.20 -31.15 9.25
CA TYR A 42 17.58 -31.38 7.95
C TYR A 42 17.18 -30.08 7.23
N ILE A 43 17.32 -28.92 7.88
CA ILE A 43 17.10 -27.61 7.30
C ILE A 43 18.46 -26.89 7.22
N PRO A 44 19.23 -27.09 6.13
CA PRO A 44 20.55 -26.46 5.99
C PRO A 44 20.44 -24.94 5.97
N GLU A 45 21.52 -24.24 6.34
CA GLU A 45 21.56 -22.77 6.41
C GLU A 45 21.12 -22.10 5.09
N SER A 46 21.42 -22.72 3.95
CA SER A 46 21.00 -22.28 2.61
C SER A 46 19.49 -22.31 2.35
N GLN A 47 18.71 -22.91 3.26
CA GLN A 47 17.24 -22.93 3.25
C GLN A 47 16.65 -22.12 4.41
N THR A 48 17.48 -21.46 5.20
CA THR A 48 17.05 -20.55 6.25
C THR A 48 16.94 -19.13 5.72
N PHE A 49 16.10 -18.31 6.36
CA PHE A 49 15.89 -16.92 5.97
C PHE A 49 15.55 -16.05 7.18
N LYS A 50 15.60 -14.74 6.98
CA LYS A 50 15.11 -13.74 7.94
C LYS A 50 13.97 -12.95 7.32
N ILE A 51 13.13 -12.43 8.21
CA ILE A 51 12.06 -11.49 7.88
C ILE A 51 12.58 -10.08 8.15
N GLU A 52 12.56 -9.23 7.15
CA GLU A 52 13.09 -7.86 7.15
C GLU A 52 11.98 -6.82 6.96
N TYR A 53 10.94 -7.16 6.18
CA TYR A 53 9.88 -6.25 5.74
C TYR A 53 8.47 -6.65 6.25
N ALA A 54 8.16 -7.94 6.38
CA ALA A 54 6.85 -8.46 6.82
C ALA A 54 6.70 -8.50 8.35
N ASN A 55 7.01 -7.39 8.99
CA ASN A 55 7.11 -7.28 10.45
C ASN A 55 5.78 -6.96 11.15
N THR A 56 4.70 -6.68 10.40
CA THR A 56 3.35 -6.47 10.96
C THR A 56 2.64 -7.80 11.22
N THR A 57 2.85 -8.76 10.31
CA THR A 57 2.07 -10.00 10.22
C THR A 57 2.89 -11.23 10.59
N ILE A 58 4.23 -11.18 10.50
CA ILE A 58 5.11 -12.26 10.97
C ILE A 58 5.86 -11.79 12.21
N ARG A 59 5.65 -12.47 13.34
CA ARG A 59 6.30 -12.15 14.63
C ARG A 59 7.60 -12.90 14.85
N THR A 60 7.60 -14.19 14.54
CA THR A 60 8.76 -15.05 14.79
C THR A 60 8.93 -16.08 13.69
N VAL A 61 10.18 -16.27 13.28
CA VAL A 61 10.63 -17.38 12.44
C VAL A 61 11.84 -17.98 13.13
N VAL A 62 11.74 -19.24 13.53
CA VAL A 62 12.80 -19.90 14.30
C VAL A 62 13.06 -21.29 13.75
N PHE A 63 14.25 -21.48 13.20
CA PHE A 63 14.69 -22.76 12.67
C PHE A 63 15.16 -23.72 13.77
N ARG A 64 14.81 -24.98 13.61
CA ARG A 64 15.26 -26.12 14.39
C ARG A 64 15.73 -27.20 13.43
N ASN A 65 16.39 -28.23 13.96
CA ASN A 65 16.94 -29.33 13.17
C ASN A 65 15.91 -30.01 12.25
N THR A 66 14.68 -30.20 12.73
CA THR A 66 13.65 -31.00 12.04
C THR A 66 12.37 -30.22 11.75
N TYR A 67 12.32 -28.93 12.09
CA TYR A 67 11.14 -28.09 11.86
C TYR A 67 11.45 -26.59 11.93
N LEU A 68 10.52 -25.78 11.43
CA LEU A 68 10.48 -24.34 11.63
C LEU A 68 9.30 -23.97 12.55
N GLU A 69 9.54 -23.13 13.55
CA GLU A 69 8.48 -22.47 14.32
C GLU A 69 8.17 -21.11 13.71
N LEU A 70 6.91 -20.90 13.32
CA LEU A 70 6.39 -19.65 12.79
C LEU A 70 5.31 -19.12 13.72
N THR A 71 5.32 -17.82 14.00
CA THR A 71 4.15 -17.13 14.57
C THR A 71 3.75 -16.03 13.61
N ALA A 72 2.56 -16.16 13.03
CA ALA A 72 2.03 -15.22 12.05
C ALA A 72 0.57 -14.87 12.33
N MET A 73 0.10 -13.76 11.78
CA MET A 73 -1.27 -13.29 11.94
C MET A 73 -2.26 -14.32 11.39
N GLY A 74 -3.25 -14.67 12.22
CA GLY A 74 -4.36 -15.57 11.91
C GLY A 74 -5.63 -14.79 11.55
N SER A 75 -6.80 -15.22 12.04
CA SER A 75 -8.06 -14.52 11.79
C SER A 75 -8.12 -13.19 12.57
N GLY A 76 -7.88 -12.08 11.86
CA GLY A 76 -7.97 -10.72 12.39
C GLY A 76 -6.66 -10.15 12.95
N ARG A 77 -6.59 -8.81 12.99
CA ARG A 77 -5.34 -8.04 13.18
C ARG A 77 -4.54 -8.33 14.46
N ASN A 78 -5.18 -8.88 15.50
CA ASN A 78 -4.54 -9.15 16.80
C ASN A 78 -4.46 -10.63 17.15
N ASN A 79 -4.96 -11.51 16.28
CA ASN A 79 -4.90 -12.95 16.48
C ASN A 79 -3.66 -13.50 15.80
N PHE A 80 -2.84 -14.27 16.51
CA PHE A 80 -1.62 -14.86 15.97
C PHE A 80 -1.66 -16.37 16.13
N THR A 81 -1.47 -17.07 15.02
CA THR A 81 -1.40 -18.52 14.97
C THR A 81 0.06 -18.95 15.02
N ARG A 82 0.32 -20.00 15.79
CA ARG A 82 1.63 -20.63 15.89
C ARG A 82 1.65 -21.88 15.03
N TYR A 83 2.66 -22.00 14.18
CA TYR A 83 2.86 -23.12 13.28
C TYR A 83 4.15 -23.86 13.60
N ARG A 84 4.14 -25.17 13.36
CA ARG A 84 5.33 -26.00 13.22
C ARG A 84 5.33 -26.59 11.82
N LEU A 85 6.24 -26.11 10.98
CA LEU A 85 6.48 -26.67 9.65
C LEU A 85 7.55 -27.76 9.82
N VAL A 86 7.12 -29.01 9.89
CA VAL A 86 7.94 -30.18 10.19
C VAL A 86 8.50 -30.77 8.90
N VAL A 87 9.78 -31.15 8.90
CA VAL A 87 10.40 -31.86 7.79
C VAL A 87 9.63 -33.16 7.51
N CYS A 88 9.28 -33.39 6.24
CA CYS A 88 8.53 -34.57 5.83
C CYS A 88 9.21 -35.88 6.31
N GLY A 89 8.46 -36.76 6.97
CA GLY A 89 8.99 -38.02 7.54
C GLY A 89 9.59 -37.90 8.95
N CYS A 90 9.74 -36.68 9.48
CA CYS A 90 10.13 -36.48 10.88
C CYS A 90 8.95 -36.58 11.85
N PRO A 91 9.18 -37.03 13.10
CA PRO A 91 8.13 -37.04 14.12
C PRO A 91 7.74 -35.61 14.50
N VAL A 92 6.44 -35.41 14.74
CA VAL A 92 5.92 -34.16 15.30
C VAL A 92 6.52 -33.97 16.70
N PRO A 93 7.07 -32.78 17.03
CA PRO A 93 7.63 -32.56 18.36
C PRO A 93 6.55 -32.72 19.46
N PRO A 94 6.85 -33.33 20.62
CA PRO A 94 5.83 -33.69 21.62
C PRO A 94 5.05 -32.52 22.20
N ASP A 95 5.64 -31.32 22.24
CA ASP A 95 5.08 -30.08 22.79
C ASP A 95 4.26 -29.27 21.77
N SER A 96 3.69 -29.93 20.76
CA SER A 96 2.98 -29.28 19.65
C SER A 96 1.49 -28.99 19.91
N ALA A 97 0.99 -29.19 21.13
CA ALA A 97 -0.45 -29.09 21.43
C ALA A 97 -1.09 -27.74 21.06
N ASN A 98 -0.32 -26.64 21.11
CA ASN A 98 -0.77 -25.28 20.79
C ASN A 98 -0.26 -24.79 19.42
N PHE A 99 0.13 -25.70 18.53
CA PHE A 99 0.62 -25.37 17.21
C PHE A 99 -0.25 -26.02 16.12
N VAL A 100 -0.45 -25.31 15.03
CA VAL A 100 -0.85 -25.92 13.77
C VAL A 100 0.38 -26.62 13.20
N VAL A 101 0.31 -27.93 13.07
CA VAL A 101 1.43 -28.74 12.56
C VAL A 101 1.21 -29.02 11.09
N LEU A 102 2.17 -28.63 10.25
CA LEU A 102 2.18 -28.87 8.82
C LEU A 102 3.47 -29.61 8.45
N PHE A 103 3.42 -30.47 7.44
CA PHE A 103 4.63 -31.08 6.88
C PHE A 103 5.10 -30.29 5.66
N ILE A 104 6.39 -29.94 5.65
CA ILE A 104 7.04 -29.24 4.54
C ILE A 104 6.96 -30.09 3.28
N ASN A 105 6.87 -29.42 2.13
CA ASN A 105 6.78 -30.01 0.80
C ASN A 105 5.52 -30.89 0.63
N PRO A 106 4.31 -30.34 0.86
CA PRO A 106 3.06 -31.08 0.75
C PRO A 106 2.88 -31.64 -0.66
N ARG A 107 2.37 -32.88 -0.76
CA ARG A 107 2.13 -33.55 -2.05
C ARG A 107 1.00 -32.90 -2.84
N SER A 108 -0.03 -32.44 -2.15
CA SER A 108 -1.17 -31.77 -2.77
C SER A 108 -1.67 -30.61 -1.90
N VAL A 109 -2.09 -29.53 -2.55
CA VAL A 109 -2.55 -28.32 -1.87
C VAL A 109 -3.86 -27.80 -2.45
N TYR A 110 -4.71 -27.30 -1.56
CA TYR A 110 -5.77 -26.35 -1.88
C TYR A 110 -5.21 -24.94 -1.69
N ILE A 111 -5.39 -24.08 -2.69
CA ILE A 111 -5.01 -22.66 -2.58
C ILE A 111 -6.25 -21.83 -2.90
N ASN A 112 -6.64 -20.97 -1.96
CA ASN A 112 -7.90 -20.24 -2.03
C ASN A 112 -7.77 -18.84 -2.68
N GLU A 113 -6.57 -18.26 -2.64
CA GLU A 113 -6.28 -16.90 -3.09
C GLU A 113 -5.34 -16.89 -4.30
N SER A 114 -5.68 -16.07 -5.29
CA SER A 114 -4.98 -16.03 -6.56
C SER A 114 -3.53 -15.52 -6.47
N PRO A 115 -3.14 -14.58 -5.59
CA PRO A 115 -1.73 -14.24 -5.43
C PRO A 115 -0.82 -15.43 -5.13
N VAL A 116 -1.27 -16.33 -4.25
CA VAL A 116 -0.51 -17.53 -3.88
C VAL A 116 -0.44 -18.52 -5.04
N LEU A 117 -1.44 -18.53 -5.93
CA LEU A 117 -1.41 -19.32 -7.17
C LEU A 117 -0.33 -18.81 -8.14
N ALA A 118 -0.25 -17.50 -8.39
CA ALA A 118 0.84 -16.92 -9.17
C ALA A 118 2.20 -17.22 -8.54
N LEU A 119 2.31 -17.12 -7.20
CA LEU A 119 3.55 -17.45 -6.53
C LEU A 119 3.96 -18.92 -6.72
N LEU A 120 3.02 -19.86 -6.61
CA LEU A 120 3.27 -21.26 -6.89
C LEU A 120 3.81 -21.43 -8.31
N HIS A 121 3.23 -20.73 -9.30
CA HIS A 121 3.71 -20.78 -10.68
C HIS A 121 5.10 -20.15 -10.86
N ILE A 122 5.40 -19.04 -10.17
CA ILE A 122 6.71 -18.37 -10.19
C ILE A 122 7.80 -19.29 -9.62
N LEU A 123 7.53 -19.96 -8.49
CA LEU A 123 8.51 -20.80 -7.81
C LEU A 123 8.60 -22.22 -8.39
N GLU A 124 7.48 -22.77 -8.87
CA GLU A 124 7.39 -24.13 -9.37
C GLU A 124 6.46 -24.25 -10.60
N PRO A 125 6.86 -23.75 -11.78
CA PRO A 125 5.99 -23.70 -12.95
C PRO A 125 5.52 -25.08 -13.44
N THR A 126 6.23 -26.16 -13.10
CA THR A 126 5.92 -27.56 -13.47
C THR A 126 5.26 -28.36 -12.34
N SER A 127 4.86 -27.72 -11.24
CA SER A 127 4.35 -28.42 -10.04
C SER A 127 2.94 -28.95 -10.26
N GLU A 128 2.73 -30.25 -10.04
CA GLU A 128 1.41 -30.89 -10.11
C GLU A 128 0.66 -30.86 -8.76
N ARG A 129 1.24 -30.27 -7.71
CA ARG A 129 0.66 -30.32 -6.35
C ARG A 129 -0.64 -29.54 -6.18
N LEU A 130 -0.90 -28.52 -7.00
CA LEU A 130 -2.18 -27.80 -6.93
C LEU A 130 -3.32 -28.76 -7.30
N LYS A 131 -4.24 -28.98 -6.36
CA LYS A 131 -5.38 -29.89 -6.55
C LYS A 131 -6.72 -29.16 -6.56
N TYR A 132 -6.87 -28.16 -5.69
CA TYR A 132 -8.12 -27.42 -5.56
C TYR A 132 -7.88 -25.91 -5.60
N VAL A 133 -8.83 -25.19 -6.19
CA VAL A 133 -8.96 -23.74 -6.16
C VAL A 133 -10.40 -23.33 -5.88
N ASN A 134 -10.64 -22.07 -5.55
CA ASN A 134 -12.01 -21.55 -5.44
C ASN A 134 -12.68 -21.48 -6.81
N THR A 135 -12.22 -20.59 -7.68
CA THR A 135 -12.87 -20.32 -8.96
C THR A 135 -11.89 -19.89 -10.03
N LEU A 136 -12.11 -20.36 -11.26
CA LEU A 136 -11.40 -19.91 -12.46
C LEU A 136 -11.58 -18.40 -12.73
N LYS A 137 -12.70 -17.81 -12.27
CA LYS A 137 -13.07 -16.41 -12.53
C LYS A 137 -12.10 -15.37 -11.93
N THR A 138 -11.19 -15.79 -11.06
CA THR A 138 -10.24 -14.89 -10.36
C THR A 138 -8.78 -15.18 -10.69
N ILE A 139 -8.52 -16.09 -11.63
CA ILE A 139 -7.19 -16.61 -11.97
C ILE A 139 -6.80 -16.11 -13.36
N TYR A 140 -5.71 -15.37 -13.45
CA TYR A 140 -5.13 -14.88 -14.69
C TYR A 140 -4.11 -15.88 -15.28
N THR A 141 -3.24 -16.49 -14.46
CA THR A 141 -2.12 -17.36 -14.88
C THR A 141 -2.56 -18.45 -15.89
N PRO A 142 -2.17 -18.36 -17.18
CA PRO A 142 -2.69 -19.23 -18.24
C PRO A 142 -2.50 -20.73 -17.98
N GLN A 143 -1.35 -21.11 -17.43
CA GLN A 143 -1.01 -22.50 -17.15
C GLN A 143 -1.88 -23.09 -16.04
N ILE A 144 -2.30 -22.27 -15.07
CA ILE A 144 -3.22 -22.72 -14.01
C ILE A 144 -4.63 -22.85 -14.57
N ARG A 145 -5.04 -21.91 -15.43
CA ARG A 145 -6.34 -21.97 -16.11
C ARG A 145 -6.48 -23.23 -16.96
N GLU A 146 -5.48 -23.55 -17.78
CA GLU A 146 -5.46 -24.76 -18.62
C GLU A 146 -5.62 -26.04 -17.77
N ARG A 147 -5.00 -26.09 -16.59
CA ARG A 147 -5.12 -27.22 -15.67
C ARG A 147 -6.51 -27.32 -15.06
N ILE A 148 -7.19 -26.21 -14.81
CA ILE A 148 -8.58 -26.21 -14.34
C ILE A 148 -9.52 -26.67 -15.45
N GLU A 149 -9.36 -26.11 -16.65
CA GLU A 149 -10.19 -26.41 -17.82
C GLU A 149 -10.04 -27.87 -18.30
N SER A 150 -8.84 -28.44 -18.17
CA SER A 150 -8.58 -29.86 -18.46
C SER A 150 -8.99 -30.82 -17.33
N GLY A 151 -9.46 -30.32 -16.19
CA GLY A 151 -9.89 -31.11 -15.04
C GLY A 151 -8.76 -31.68 -14.18
N GLN A 152 -7.51 -31.22 -14.38
CA GLN A 152 -6.37 -31.60 -13.53
C GLN A 152 -6.40 -30.88 -12.16
N VAL A 153 -7.02 -29.69 -12.12
CA VAL A 153 -7.26 -28.91 -10.90
C VAL A 153 -8.77 -28.71 -10.77
N GLU A 154 -9.32 -28.97 -9.59
CA GLU A 154 -10.77 -28.89 -9.36
C GLU A 154 -11.15 -27.55 -8.69
N GLN A 155 -12.22 -26.93 -9.18
CA GLN A 155 -12.82 -25.75 -8.58
C GLN A 155 -13.92 -26.13 -7.57
N ILE A 156 -13.93 -25.51 -6.40
CA ILE A 156 -14.87 -25.83 -5.31
C ILE A 156 -15.87 -24.71 -4.99
N GLN A 157 -15.81 -23.59 -5.70
CA GLN A 157 -16.79 -22.50 -5.60
C GLN A 157 -17.83 -22.61 -6.71
N ASP A 158 -19.11 -22.45 -6.36
CA ASP A 158 -20.21 -22.44 -7.31
C ASP A 158 -20.44 -21.06 -7.96
N GLU A 159 -21.44 -20.97 -8.85
CA GLU A 159 -21.80 -19.74 -9.55
C GLU A 159 -22.35 -18.65 -8.62
N ASN A 160 -22.82 -19.02 -7.43
CA ASN A 160 -23.31 -18.12 -6.38
C ASN A 160 -22.20 -17.71 -5.40
N PHE A 161 -20.93 -17.92 -5.76
CA PHE A 161 -19.76 -17.64 -4.93
C PHE A 161 -19.71 -18.41 -3.61
N THR A 162 -20.46 -19.51 -3.48
CA THR A 162 -20.44 -20.36 -2.29
C THR A 162 -19.35 -21.43 -2.42
N VAL A 163 -18.46 -21.50 -1.43
CA VAL A 163 -17.35 -22.47 -1.40
C VAL A 163 -17.79 -23.76 -0.72
N ASN A 164 -17.60 -24.90 -1.38
CA ASN A 164 -17.94 -26.22 -0.87
C ASN A 164 -16.73 -26.93 -0.23
N TYR A 165 -16.40 -26.55 1.01
CA TYR A 165 -15.27 -27.14 1.74
C TYR A 165 -15.41 -28.64 2.02
N SER A 166 -16.63 -29.20 2.01
CA SER A 166 -16.84 -30.63 2.21
C SER A 166 -16.08 -31.49 1.22
N ARG A 167 -15.83 -30.99 -0.01
CA ARG A 167 -14.99 -31.71 -1.00
C ARG A 167 -13.54 -31.87 -0.54
N LEU A 168 -12.98 -30.85 0.12
CA LEU A 168 -11.62 -30.90 0.65
C LEU A 168 -11.51 -31.88 1.83
N ILE A 169 -12.49 -31.82 2.73
CA ILE A 169 -12.54 -32.68 3.92
C ILE A 169 -12.66 -34.15 3.52
N GLN A 170 -13.49 -34.45 2.52
CA GLN A 170 -13.72 -35.82 2.04
C GLN A 170 -12.58 -36.39 1.19
N ASP A 171 -11.60 -35.58 0.78
CA ASP A 171 -10.47 -36.03 -0.01
C ASP A 171 -9.27 -36.41 0.88
N PRO A 172 -8.98 -37.70 1.08
CA PRO A 172 -7.84 -38.13 1.89
C PRO A 172 -6.50 -37.89 1.21
N SER A 173 -6.49 -37.64 -0.10
CA SER A 173 -5.25 -37.36 -0.85
C SER A 173 -4.84 -35.89 -0.80
N LEU A 174 -5.68 -35.00 -0.25
CA LEU A 174 -5.34 -33.61 0.03
C LEU A 174 -4.40 -33.51 1.25
N SER A 175 -3.21 -32.95 1.06
CA SER A 175 -2.24 -32.80 2.15
C SER A 175 -2.57 -31.62 3.06
N SER A 176 -2.92 -30.47 2.49
CA SER A 176 -3.15 -29.23 3.25
C SER A 176 -3.81 -28.11 2.43
N GLY A 177 -4.25 -27.05 3.10
CA GLY A 177 -4.62 -25.77 2.48
C GLY A 177 -3.58 -24.67 2.67
N ILE A 178 -3.55 -23.71 1.75
CA ILE A 178 -2.94 -22.38 1.95
C ILE A 178 -4.08 -21.36 1.83
N ILE A 179 -4.34 -20.65 2.93
CA ILE A 179 -5.60 -19.94 3.16
C ILE A 179 -5.30 -18.50 3.54
N GLY A 180 -5.83 -17.55 2.78
CA GLY A 180 -5.70 -16.15 3.15
C GLY A 180 -6.54 -15.73 4.36
N SER A 181 -6.05 -14.71 5.06
CA SER A 181 -6.51 -14.30 6.39
C SER A 181 -8.02 -14.02 6.49
N PHE A 182 -8.64 -13.49 5.45
CA PHE A 182 -10.06 -13.15 5.42
C PHE A 182 -11.00 -14.36 5.34
N THR A 183 -10.46 -15.53 4.99
CA THR A 183 -11.26 -16.74 4.78
C THR A 183 -11.05 -17.80 5.86
N ILE A 184 -10.10 -17.57 6.78
CA ILE A 184 -9.77 -18.52 7.86
C ILE A 184 -11.02 -18.93 8.63
N GLU A 185 -11.85 -17.97 9.07
CA GLU A 185 -13.04 -18.28 9.86
C GLU A 185 -14.03 -19.15 9.09
N ALA A 186 -14.29 -18.81 7.82
CA ALA A 186 -15.17 -19.60 6.95
C ALA A 186 -14.61 -21.01 6.69
N PHE A 187 -13.29 -21.13 6.52
CA PHE A 187 -12.60 -22.40 6.32
C PHE A 187 -12.65 -23.27 7.58
N THR A 188 -12.27 -22.74 8.74
CA THR A 188 -12.19 -23.48 10.01
C THR A 188 -13.54 -23.73 10.66
N GLY A 189 -14.56 -22.91 10.35
CA GLY A 189 -15.89 -23.00 10.94
C GLY A 189 -16.74 -24.16 10.42
N PHE A 190 -16.28 -24.88 9.39
CA PHE A 190 -16.97 -26.07 8.88
C PHE A 190 -16.86 -27.25 9.84
N GLU A 191 -17.99 -27.84 10.21
CA GLU A 191 -18.05 -29.01 11.09
C GLU A 191 -17.25 -30.17 10.49
N GLY A 192 -16.36 -30.77 11.29
CA GLY A 192 -15.52 -31.87 10.86
C GLY A 192 -14.35 -31.49 9.96
N ASN A 193 -14.02 -30.19 9.80
CA ASN A 193 -12.83 -29.79 9.07
C ASN A 193 -11.55 -30.17 9.82
N ASP A 194 -10.85 -31.17 9.30
CA ASP A 194 -9.56 -31.67 9.78
C ASP A 194 -8.40 -31.32 8.83
N VAL A 195 -8.66 -30.54 7.78
CA VAL A 195 -7.65 -30.21 6.76
C VAL A 195 -6.64 -29.22 7.36
N PRO A 196 -5.37 -29.61 7.51
CA PRO A 196 -4.35 -28.72 8.05
C PRO A 196 -4.08 -27.58 7.06
N TYR A 197 -3.80 -26.37 7.54
CA TYR A 197 -3.60 -25.22 6.65
C TYR A 197 -2.53 -24.25 7.14
N LEU A 198 -1.89 -23.57 6.18
CA LEU A 198 -1.06 -22.38 6.41
C LEU A 198 -1.91 -21.13 6.18
N ALA A 199 -2.00 -20.24 7.16
CA ALA A 199 -2.64 -18.94 6.97
C ALA A 199 -1.65 -17.93 6.38
N ILE A 200 -2.08 -17.19 5.35
CA ILE A 200 -1.33 -16.09 4.75
C ILE A 200 -2.02 -14.77 5.07
N SER A 201 -1.25 -13.78 5.52
CA SER A 201 -1.74 -12.48 5.96
C SER A 201 -1.01 -11.31 5.30
N GLU A 202 -0.37 -11.53 4.16
CA GLU A 202 0.37 -10.55 3.37
C GLU A 202 -0.45 -9.30 3.04
N VAL A 203 -1.75 -9.46 2.79
CA VAL A 203 -2.69 -8.33 2.56
C VAL A 203 -2.78 -7.35 3.73
N ASN A 204 -2.37 -7.75 4.93
CA ASN A 204 -2.33 -6.90 6.12
C ASN A 204 -0.98 -6.20 6.31
N GLU A 205 0.03 -6.48 5.49
CA GLU A 205 1.28 -5.70 5.48
C GLU A 205 1.05 -4.34 4.79
N PRO A 206 1.54 -3.25 5.40
CA PRO A 206 1.38 -1.91 4.86
C PRO A 206 2.37 -1.62 3.74
N SER A 207 3.54 -2.26 3.69
CA SER A 207 4.55 -1.98 2.66
C SER A 207 4.50 -2.99 1.50
N PRO A 208 4.80 -2.58 0.26
CA PRO A 208 4.86 -3.51 -0.87
C PRO A 208 5.87 -4.65 -0.69
N LEU A 209 7.08 -4.34 -0.20
CA LEU A 209 8.09 -5.35 0.10
C LEU A 209 7.68 -6.28 1.26
N GLY A 210 6.92 -5.78 2.25
CA GLY A 210 6.37 -6.61 3.32
C GLY A 210 5.37 -7.63 2.80
N ARG A 211 4.51 -7.26 1.84
CA ARG A 211 3.63 -8.24 1.18
C ARG A 211 4.43 -9.29 0.43
N ALA A 212 5.40 -8.87 -0.38
CA ALA A 212 6.20 -9.77 -1.20
C ALA A 212 7.05 -10.75 -0.36
N GLU A 213 7.49 -10.36 0.84
CA GLU A 213 8.36 -11.20 1.67
C GLU A 213 7.68 -12.48 2.19
N TRP A 214 6.34 -12.53 2.21
CA TRP A 214 5.59 -13.77 2.46
C TRP A 214 5.97 -14.90 1.50
N MET A 215 6.54 -14.56 0.33
CA MET A 215 7.17 -15.51 -0.58
C MET A 215 8.16 -16.45 0.12
N LYS A 216 8.95 -15.95 1.08
CA LYS A 216 9.94 -16.76 1.81
C LYS A 216 9.28 -17.88 2.61
N VAL A 217 8.21 -17.54 3.35
CA VAL A 217 7.45 -18.49 4.18
C VAL A 217 6.73 -19.51 3.30
N ILE A 218 6.05 -19.06 2.25
CA ILE A 218 5.31 -19.93 1.33
C ILE A 218 6.29 -20.84 0.58
N GLY A 219 7.38 -20.28 0.04
CA GLY A 219 8.43 -21.02 -0.64
C GLY A 219 9.06 -22.07 0.26
N PHE A 220 9.37 -21.73 1.51
CA PHE A 220 9.87 -22.70 2.48
C PHE A 220 8.86 -23.82 2.74
N TYR A 221 7.58 -23.50 2.96
CA TYR A 221 6.53 -24.48 3.17
C TYR A 221 6.39 -25.45 1.98
N LEU A 222 6.51 -24.92 0.76
CA LEU A 222 6.45 -25.69 -0.48
C LEU A 222 7.74 -26.49 -0.77
N GLY A 223 8.82 -26.30 0.00
CA GLY A 223 10.11 -26.98 -0.20
C GLY A 223 11.08 -26.25 -1.13
N ASN A 224 10.82 -24.99 -1.49
CA ASN A 224 11.59 -24.15 -2.41
C ASN A 224 12.20 -22.92 -1.73
N ALA A 225 12.66 -23.07 -0.50
CA ALA A 225 13.19 -21.97 0.31
C ALA A 225 14.27 -21.15 -0.43
N SER A 226 15.24 -21.80 -1.05
CA SER A 226 16.34 -21.12 -1.74
C SER A 226 15.87 -20.36 -2.99
N ALA A 227 14.90 -20.89 -3.75
CA ALA A 227 14.34 -20.19 -4.91
C ALA A 227 13.51 -18.97 -4.50
N ALA A 228 12.74 -19.10 -3.42
CA ALA A 228 11.97 -17.99 -2.86
C ALA A 228 12.86 -16.89 -2.29
N GLU A 229 13.93 -17.24 -1.57
CA GLU A 229 14.88 -16.26 -1.06
C GLU A 229 15.58 -15.50 -2.20
N GLN A 230 16.02 -16.23 -3.23
CA GLN A 230 16.65 -15.61 -4.40
C GLN A 230 15.68 -14.68 -5.12
N ARG A 231 14.45 -15.14 -5.41
CA ARG A 231 13.46 -14.31 -6.10
C ARG A 231 13.10 -13.08 -5.29
N PHE A 232 12.94 -13.19 -3.98
CA PHE A 232 12.68 -12.05 -3.12
C PHE A 232 13.85 -11.06 -3.08
N ALA A 233 15.10 -11.55 -3.03
CA ALA A 233 16.28 -10.69 -3.09
C ALA A 233 16.35 -9.90 -4.41
N ASP A 234 15.99 -10.53 -5.53
CA ASP A 234 15.88 -9.86 -6.83
C ASP A 234 14.79 -8.78 -6.81
N VAL A 235 13.60 -9.09 -6.26
CA VAL A 235 12.51 -8.12 -6.10
C VAL A 235 12.96 -6.90 -5.28
N VAL A 236 13.62 -7.11 -4.13
CA VAL A 236 14.14 -6.01 -3.30
C VAL A 236 15.13 -5.15 -4.09
N LYS A 237 16.09 -5.79 -4.78
CA LYS A 237 17.08 -5.09 -5.59
C LYS A 237 16.42 -4.22 -6.66
N GLU A 238 15.47 -4.76 -7.41
CA GLU A 238 14.79 -4.06 -8.49
C GLU A 238 13.86 -2.95 -7.99
N TYR A 239 13.18 -3.18 -6.86
CA TYR A 239 12.34 -2.17 -6.21
C TYR A 239 13.17 -0.96 -5.73
N GLU A 240 14.28 -1.21 -5.04
CA GLU A 240 15.17 -0.14 -4.56
C GLU A 240 15.89 0.58 -5.71
N ASP A 241 16.18 -0.12 -6.82
CA ASP A 241 16.67 0.51 -8.06
C ASP A 241 15.65 1.49 -8.64
N ALA A 242 14.40 1.05 -8.79
CA ALA A 242 13.30 1.87 -9.29
C ALA A 242 13.05 3.09 -8.41
N LYS A 243 12.98 2.89 -7.08
CA LYS A 243 12.82 3.98 -6.11
C LYS A 243 13.95 5.00 -6.18
N ARG A 244 15.19 4.56 -6.37
CA ARG A 244 16.35 5.47 -6.51
C ARG A 244 16.24 6.29 -7.79
N LYS A 245 15.97 5.65 -8.93
CA LYS A 245 15.79 6.33 -10.23
C LYS A 245 14.61 7.32 -10.19
N ALA A 246 13.52 6.96 -9.52
CA ALA A 246 12.37 7.86 -9.34
C ALA A 246 12.76 9.15 -8.62
N ARG A 247 13.60 9.07 -7.58
CA ARG A 247 14.08 10.24 -6.81
C ARG A 247 15.02 11.14 -7.61
N GLU A 248 15.67 10.62 -8.64
CA GLU A 248 16.52 11.41 -9.55
C GLU A 248 15.68 12.21 -10.57
N ALA A 249 14.38 11.90 -10.71
CA ALA A 249 13.50 12.64 -11.59
C ALA A 249 13.30 14.08 -11.10
N VAL A 250 13.24 15.02 -12.05
CA VAL A 250 13.18 16.47 -11.77
C VAL A 250 11.86 16.88 -11.10
N ARG A 251 10.79 16.11 -11.32
CA ARG A 251 9.42 16.47 -10.95
C ARG A 251 8.91 15.49 -9.90
N ARG A 252 7.95 15.96 -9.11
CA ARG A 252 7.16 15.14 -8.20
C ARG A 252 5.67 15.46 -8.42
N PRO A 253 5.00 14.78 -9.37
CA PRO A 253 3.65 15.15 -9.78
C PRO A 253 2.59 14.78 -8.74
N SER A 254 1.48 15.53 -8.74
CA SER A 254 0.31 15.20 -7.93
C SER A 254 -0.48 14.02 -8.46
N VAL A 255 -1.00 13.22 -7.54
CA VAL A 255 -1.82 12.05 -7.88
C VAL A 255 -3.12 11.99 -7.07
N LEU A 256 -4.22 11.75 -7.77
CA LEU A 256 -5.48 11.24 -7.22
C LEU A 256 -5.48 9.72 -7.38
N ILE A 257 -5.92 8.98 -6.38
CA ILE A 257 -5.94 7.51 -6.42
C ILE A 257 -7.35 6.95 -6.20
N ASN A 258 -7.62 5.83 -6.86
CA ASN A 258 -8.92 5.14 -6.93
C ASN A 258 -10.00 5.99 -7.59
N PRO A 259 -11.04 5.40 -8.19
CA PRO A 259 -12.20 6.15 -8.70
C PRO A 259 -13.34 6.19 -7.66
N PRO A 260 -14.43 6.95 -7.89
CA PRO A 260 -15.57 6.93 -7.00
C PRO A 260 -16.32 5.61 -7.09
N THR A 261 -17.06 5.30 -6.03
CA THR A 261 -17.94 4.13 -5.94
C THR A 261 -19.34 4.56 -5.54
N THR A 262 -20.34 3.78 -5.94
CA THR A 262 -21.73 3.97 -5.51
C THR A 262 -21.90 3.66 -4.01
N ARG A 263 -22.75 4.42 -3.34
CA ARG A 263 -23.19 4.17 -1.96
C ARG A 263 -24.26 3.07 -1.93
N ASN A 264 -24.56 2.57 -0.72
CA ASN A 264 -25.74 1.72 -0.44
C ASN A 264 -25.94 0.54 -1.41
N SER A 265 -24.91 -0.29 -1.58
CA SER A 265 -24.94 -1.50 -2.41
C SER A 265 -25.22 -1.27 -3.90
N GLY A 266 -24.95 -0.07 -4.41
CA GLY A 266 -25.05 0.24 -5.83
C GLY A 266 -26.28 1.04 -6.25
N ILE A 267 -27.29 1.16 -5.39
CA ILE A 267 -28.57 1.76 -5.78
C ILE A 267 -28.41 3.28 -5.93
N VAL A 268 -28.49 3.77 -7.18
CA VAL A 268 -28.46 5.19 -7.53
C VAL A 268 -29.87 5.76 -7.54
N ASP A 269 -30.11 6.88 -6.87
CA ASP A 269 -31.37 7.64 -6.95
C ASP A 269 -31.13 8.97 -7.66
N LEU A 270 -31.54 9.07 -8.94
CA LEU A 270 -31.32 10.27 -9.75
C LEU A 270 -32.01 11.53 -9.22
N SER A 271 -32.97 11.41 -8.29
CA SER A 271 -33.58 12.56 -7.62
C SER A 271 -32.67 13.18 -6.55
N LYS A 272 -31.66 12.43 -6.08
CA LYS A 272 -30.68 12.88 -5.09
C LYS A 272 -29.46 13.54 -5.73
N SER A 273 -28.64 14.17 -4.89
CA SER A 273 -27.37 14.74 -5.31
C SER A 273 -26.34 13.63 -5.60
N LEU A 274 -25.28 13.97 -6.33
CA LEU A 274 -24.15 13.06 -6.52
C LEU A 274 -23.52 12.66 -5.19
N ASP A 275 -23.45 13.57 -4.23
CA ASP A 275 -22.85 13.33 -2.91
C ASP A 275 -23.65 12.32 -2.06
N ASP A 276 -24.96 12.20 -2.32
CA ASP A 276 -25.84 11.20 -1.71
C ASP A 276 -25.73 9.81 -2.35
N ASN A 277 -25.35 9.75 -3.63
CA ASN A 277 -25.28 8.51 -4.42
C ASN A 277 -23.88 7.92 -4.52
N TYR A 278 -22.85 8.76 -4.46
CA TYR A 278 -21.46 8.40 -4.71
C TYR A 278 -20.56 8.81 -3.56
N GLU A 279 -19.48 8.05 -3.41
CA GLU A 279 -18.42 8.32 -2.43
C GLU A 279 -17.06 7.92 -2.98
N TRP A 280 -16.02 8.52 -2.42
CA TRP A 280 -14.65 8.19 -2.74
C TRP A 280 -13.94 7.62 -1.52
N ARG A 281 -13.35 6.43 -1.68
CA ARG A 281 -12.60 5.76 -0.63
C ARG A 281 -11.12 5.97 -0.88
N LEU A 282 -10.57 6.95 -0.19
CA LEU A 282 -9.18 7.39 -0.33
C LEU A 282 -8.32 6.77 0.79
N PRO A 283 -7.29 5.99 0.47
CA PRO A 283 -6.41 5.39 1.47
C PRO A 283 -5.62 6.47 2.19
N HIS A 284 -5.20 6.19 3.42
CA HIS A 284 -4.40 7.11 4.21
C HIS A 284 -2.89 6.80 4.04
N GLY A 285 -2.00 7.61 4.61
CA GLY A 285 -0.56 7.35 4.62
C GLY A 285 -0.17 6.04 5.30
N ASN A 286 1.01 5.49 4.98
CA ASN A 286 1.51 4.20 5.46
C ASN A 286 0.58 3.03 5.10
N GLN A 287 0.12 2.99 3.85
CA GLN A 287 -0.65 1.88 3.30
C GLN A 287 -0.03 1.41 2.00
N TYR A 288 -0.28 0.15 1.66
CA TYR A 288 0.27 -0.52 0.47
C TYR A 288 0.14 0.32 -0.81
N THR A 289 -1.01 0.94 -1.03
CA THR A 289 -1.26 1.74 -2.23
C THR A 289 -0.63 3.13 -2.19
N THR A 290 -0.46 3.73 -0.99
CA THR A 290 0.12 5.07 -0.83
C THR A 290 1.64 5.04 -0.78
N ASP A 291 2.23 3.98 -0.23
CA ASP A 291 3.68 3.74 -0.23
C ASP A 291 4.22 3.68 -1.67
N PHE A 292 3.48 3.07 -2.61
CA PHE A 292 3.84 3.11 -4.03
C PHE A 292 3.90 4.53 -4.61
N MET A 293 2.99 5.42 -4.22
CA MET A 293 2.95 6.79 -4.75
C MET A 293 4.18 7.57 -4.28
N ASP A 294 4.51 7.46 -3.00
CA ASP A 294 5.68 8.11 -2.42
C ASP A 294 6.99 7.52 -2.97
N ASP A 295 7.07 6.19 -3.14
CA ASP A 295 8.25 5.52 -3.67
C ASP A 295 8.45 5.75 -5.17
N ALA A 296 7.36 6.01 -5.92
CA ALA A 296 7.42 6.43 -7.31
C ALA A 296 7.74 7.94 -7.47
N ASN A 297 8.13 8.64 -6.39
CA ASN A 297 8.38 10.08 -6.38
C ASN A 297 7.19 10.88 -6.96
N SER A 298 5.97 10.53 -6.57
CA SER A 298 4.77 11.35 -6.76
C SER A 298 4.30 11.91 -5.42
N ASP A 299 3.25 12.72 -5.44
CA ASP A 299 2.72 13.36 -4.25
C ASP A 299 1.21 13.23 -4.12
N TYR A 300 0.83 12.33 -3.23
CA TYR A 300 -0.54 12.09 -2.84
C TYR A 300 -0.93 12.98 -1.65
N HIS A 301 -2.03 13.73 -1.79
CA HIS A 301 -2.47 14.74 -0.81
C HIS A 301 -2.68 14.19 0.61
N LEU A 302 -3.13 12.94 0.76
CA LEU A 302 -3.38 12.37 2.09
C LEU A 302 -2.21 11.53 2.63
N SER A 303 -1.04 11.56 1.99
CA SER A 303 0.16 10.79 2.38
C SER A 303 0.61 11.05 3.83
N SER A 304 0.47 12.27 4.34
CA SER A 304 0.86 12.64 5.72
C SER A 304 -0.20 12.30 6.78
N ARG A 305 -1.42 11.94 6.36
CA ARG A 305 -2.54 11.68 7.28
C ARG A 305 -2.59 10.19 7.55
N VAL A 306 -2.41 9.76 8.80
CA VAL A 306 -2.53 8.35 9.21
C VAL A 306 -3.88 8.12 9.89
N SER A 307 -4.56 7.04 9.53
CA SER A 307 -5.86 6.65 10.11
C SER A 307 -5.87 5.13 10.35
N ALA A 308 -6.94 4.59 10.94
CA ALA A 308 -7.16 3.14 11.01
C ALA A 308 -7.95 2.61 9.80
N LYS A 309 -8.69 3.50 9.12
CA LYS A 309 -9.56 3.22 7.97
C LYS A 309 -9.35 4.26 6.88
N SER A 310 -9.59 3.89 5.63
CA SER A 310 -9.63 4.83 4.50
C SER A 310 -10.60 5.98 4.78
N PHE A 311 -10.25 7.16 4.30
CA PHE A 311 -11.13 8.32 4.36
C PHE A 311 -12.26 8.16 3.34
N VAL A 312 -13.47 8.58 3.73
CA VAL A 312 -14.64 8.59 2.85
C VAL A 312 -14.98 10.04 2.57
N PHE A 313 -14.86 10.43 1.30
CA PHE A 313 -15.23 11.76 0.82
C PHE A 313 -16.46 11.68 -0.07
N ASN A 314 -17.20 12.78 -0.17
CA ASN A 314 -18.21 12.93 -1.21
C ASN A 314 -17.55 13.38 -2.53
N MET A 315 -18.33 13.40 -3.62
CA MET A 315 -17.81 13.75 -4.94
C MET A 315 -17.30 15.19 -4.96
N SER A 316 -18.11 16.13 -4.48
CA SER A 316 -17.79 17.56 -4.49
C SER A 316 -16.46 17.88 -3.79
N GLN A 317 -16.21 17.25 -2.64
CA GLN A 317 -14.95 17.39 -1.88
C GLN A 317 -13.75 16.91 -2.67
N VAL A 318 -13.83 15.74 -3.31
CA VAL A 318 -12.70 15.22 -4.12
C VAL A 318 -12.46 16.10 -5.33
N ILE A 319 -13.52 16.52 -6.03
CA ILE A 319 -13.38 17.44 -7.17
C ILE A 319 -12.73 18.75 -6.73
N GLU A 320 -13.06 19.30 -5.57
CA GLU A 320 -12.42 20.52 -5.05
C GLU A 320 -10.96 20.30 -4.65
N ASP A 321 -10.67 19.27 -3.87
CA ASP A 321 -9.34 19.00 -3.31
C ASP A 321 -8.33 18.48 -4.33
N PHE A 322 -8.80 17.77 -5.37
CA PHE A 322 -7.98 17.09 -6.39
C PHE A 322 -8.21 17.61 -7.80
N LYS A 323 -8.94 18.73 -7.98
CA LYS A 323 -9.23 19.34 -9.30
C LYS A 323 -8.01 19.40 -10.22
N TYR A 324 -6.85 19.69 -9.64
CA TYR A 324 -5.60 19.94 -10.35
C TYR A 324 -4.59 18.80 -10.26
N ALA A 325 -4.97 17.63 -9.72
CA ALA A 325 -4.08 16.48 -9.72
C ALA A 325 -3.67 16.13 -11.16
N ARG A 326 -2.36 16.02 -11.39
CA ARG A 326 -1.79 15.74 -12.72
C ARG A 326 -2.16 14.35 -13.22
N PHE A 327 -2.23 13.38 -12.30
CA PHE A 327 -2.55 12.00 -12.60
C PHE A 327 -3.73 11.50 -11.76
N HIS A 328 -4.54 10.62 -12.36
CA HIS A 328 -5.52 9.81 -11.65
C HIS A 328 -5.19 8.34 -11.85
N VAL A 329 -4.78 7.65 -10.79
CA VAL A 329 -4.36 6.24 -10.86
C VAL A 329 -5.32 5.35 -10.09
N GLN A 330 -5.89 4.35 -10.76
CA GLN A 330 -6.64 3.29 -10.09
C GLN A 330 -5.64 2.30 -9.47
N ASN A 331 -5.55 2.30 -8.14
CA ASN A 331 -4.67 1.41 -7.39
C ASN A 331 -5.43 0.47 -6.43
N ALA A 332 -6.75 0.55 -6.44
CA ALA A 332 -7.65 -0.37 -5.79
C ALA A 332 -8.98 -0.33 -6.54
N LEU A 333 -9.45 -1.49 -7.02
CA LEU A 333 -10.87 -1.84 -7.18
C LEU A 333 -11.02 -3.26 -7.71
N PHE A 334 -12.11 -3.91 -7.33
CA PHE A 334 -12.55 -5.23 -7.75
C PHE A 334 -12.42 -5.45 -9.27
N PRO A 335 -12.17 -6.70 -9.73
CA PRO A 335 -12.17 -7.04 -11.16
C PRO A 335 -13.51 -6.66 -11.79
N GLY A 336 -13.55 -5.46 -12.35
CA GLY A 336 -14.60 -4.99 -13.22
C GLY A 336 -14.43 -5.69 -14.55
N ASN A 337 -15.50 -6.30 -15.02
CA ASN A 337 -15.55 -7.29 -16.08
C ASN A 337 -15.19 -6.79 -17.50
N GLN A 338 -14.42 -5.71 -17.65
CA GLN A 338 -14.18 -5.09 -18.96
C GLN A 338 -12.79 -4.45 -19.03
N SER A 339 -12.08 -4.75 -20.13
CA SER A 339 -11.01 -3.90 -20.64
C SER A 339 -11.60 -2.51 -20.85
N ARG A 340 -10.97 -1.50 -20.25
CA ARG A 340 -11.31 -0.09 -20.48
C ARG A 340 -10.21 0.43 -21.37
N ASP A 341 -10.46 0.44 -22.67
CA ASP A 341 -9.49 0.81 -23.70
C ASP A 341 -9.61 2.30 -24.06
N THR A 342 -10.67 2.98 -23.60
CA THR A 342 -10.87 4.44 -23.78
C THR A 342 -11.25 5.16 -22.47
N LEU A 343 -10.99 6.48 -22.41
CA LEU A 343 -11.34 7.30 -21.25
C LEU A 343 -12.86 7.37 -21.10
N GLU A 344 -13.60 7.44 -22.22
CA GLU A 344 -15.05 7.29 -22.23
C GLU A 344 -15.52 5.97 -21.58
N GLU A 345 -14.93 4.82 -21.93
CA GLU A 345 -15.25 3.53 -21.31
C GLU A 345 -14.96 3.51 -19.82
N PHE A 346 -13.84 4.11 -19.39
CA PHE A 346 -13.56 4.29 -17.97
C PHE A 346 -14.64 5.14 -17.30
N LEU A 347 -15.01 6.29 -17.84
CA LEU A 347 -16.05 7.15 -17.28
C LEU A 347 -17.43 6.47 -17.24
N ASN A 348 -17.76 5.69 -18.28
CA ASN A 348 -18.97 4.86 -18.33
C ASN A 348 -18.99 3.77 -17.23
N SER A 349 -17.83 3.29 -16.84
CA SER A 349 -17.72 2.25 -15.80
C SER A 349 -17.91 2.78 -14.38
N LEU A 350 -17.90 4.10 -14.18
CA LEU A 350 -18.07 4.74 -12.87
C LEU A 350 -19.54 4.86 -12.46
N VAL A 351 -20.47 4.71 -13.39
CA VAL A 351 -21.91 4.85 -13.16
C VAL A 351 -22.57 3.49 -13.03
N ASP A 352 -23.70 3.44 -12.32
CA ASP A 352 -24.51 2.24 -12.25
C ASP A 352 -25.03 1.86 -13.66
N PRO A 353 -24.86 0.61 -14.12
CA PRO A 353 -25.24 0.20 -15.47
C PRO A 353 -26.76 0.09 -15.68
N LEU A 354 -27.55 -0.07 -14.61
CA LEU A 354 -29.01 -0.10 -14.65
C LEU A 354 -29.60 1.30 -14.55
N GLN A 355 -28.92 2.23 -13.86
CA GLN A 355 -29.35 3.60 -13.67
C GLN A 355 -28.18 4.59 -13.79
N PRO A 356 -27.67 4.81 -15.02
CA PRO A 356 -26.50 5.66 -15.22
C PRO A 356 -26.80 7.12 -14.88
N ASP A 357 -25.97 7.71 -14.02
CA ASP A 357 -26.06 9.14 -13.67
C ASP A 357 -25.09 9.96 -14.54
N PRO A 358 -25.58 10.68 -15.57
CA PRO A 358 -24.71 11.40 -16.49
C PRO A 358 -23.92 12.53 -15.81
N ARG A 359 -24.34 12.98 -14.63
CA ARG A 359 -23.64 14.04 -13.88
C ARG A 359 -22.25 13.60 -13.43
N VAL A 360 -22.01 12.30 -13.22
CA VAL A 360 -20.68 11.78 -12.84
C VAL A 360 -19.62 12.14 -13.86
N LYS A 361 -19.90 11.95 -15.16
CA LYS A 361 -18.97 12.29 -16.24
C LYS A 361 -18.64 13.79 -16.25
N VAL A 362 -19.66 14.63 -16.06
CA VAL A 362 -19.52 16.09 -16.02
C VAL A 362 -18.61 16.53 -14.86
N GLU A 363 -18.77 15.92 -13.68
CA GLU A 363 -17.91 16.20 -12.54
C GLU A 363 -16.49 15.69 -12.75
N MET A 364 -16.32 14.46 -13.26
CA MET A 364 -15.01 13.88 -13.56
C MET A 364 -14.24 14.73 -14.58
N ALA A 365 -14.91 15.29 -15.59
CA ALA A 365 -14.31 16.18 -16.59
C ALA A 365 -13.74 17.49 -16.02
N LYS A 366 -14.02 17.83 -14.74
CA LYS A 366 -13.39 18.98 -14.07
C LYS A 366 -11.97 18.68 -13.59
N LEU A 367 -11.61 17.40 -13.45
CA LEU A 367 -10.28 16.96 -13.03
C LEU A 367 -9.27 17.19 -14.15
N ALA A 368 -8.14 17.82 -13.83
CA ALA A 368 -7.04 18.03 -14.76
C ALA A 368 -6.53 16.69 -15.32
N ALA A 369 -6.43 15.64 -14.50
CA ALA A 369 -6.07 14.31 -14.97
C ALA A 369 -6.99 13.79 -16.10
N VAL A 370 -8.31 14.04 -16.04
CA VAL A 370 -9.25 13.65 -17.10
C VAL A 370 -9.06 14.53 -18.33
N ARG A 371 -8.99 15.85 -18.14
CA ARG A 371 -8.77 16.83 -19.23
C ARG A 371 -7.45 16.64 -19.98
N CYS A 372 -6.43 16.17 -19.27
CA CYS A 372 -5.11 15.87 -19.82
C CYS A 372 -4.96 14.42 -20.26
N ASN A 373 -6.01 13.59 -20.16
CA ASN A 373 -5.97 12.17 -20.49
C ASN A 373 -4.91 11.36 -19.70
N ASN A 374 -4.64 11.78 -18.46
CA ASN A 374 -3.70 11.15 -17.52
C ASN A 374 -4.45 10.30 -16.48
N VAL A 375 -5.37 9.46 -16.96
CA VAL A 375 -6.11 8.50 -16.13
C VAL A 375 -5.57 7.10 -16.42
N TRP A 376 -5.09 6.43 -15.37
CA TRP A 376 -4.37 5.16 -15.48
C TRP A 376 -5.06 4.08 -14.67
N HIS A 377 -5.17 2.88 -15.24
CA HIS A 377 -5.73 1.73 -14.56
C HIS A 377 -4.91 0.46 -14.84
N GLN A 378 -4.96 -0.46 -13.89
CA GLN A 378 -4.16 -1.67 -13.84
C GLN A 378 -4.68 -2.80 -14.77
N GLY A 379 -5.40 -2.48 -15.84
CA GLY A 379 -6.09 -3.44 -16.70
C GLY A 379 -5.29 -3.97 -17.90
N LYS A 380 -3.96 -3.79 -17.96
CA LYS A 380 -3.18 -4.15 -19.17
C LYS A 380 -3.10 -5.64 -19.43
N ARG A 381 -3.16 -6.43 -18.37
CA ARG A 381 -3.01 -7.89 -18.41
C ARG A 381 -4.28 -8.54 -17.90
N LEU A 382 -5.26 -8.62 -18.80
CA LEU A 382 -6.55 -9.29 -18.58
C LEU A 382 -6.59 -10.64 -19.29
N THR A 383 -7.39 -11.55 -18.74
CA THR A 383 -7.78 -12.78 -19.45
C THR A 383 -8.67 -12.47 -20.64
N THR A 384 -8.71 -13.37 -21.64
CA THR A 384 -9.52 -13.19 -22.85
C THR A 384 -11.02 -13.09 -22.59
N ASP A 385 -11.49 -13.61 -21.45
CA ASP A 385 -12.88 -13.50 -20.98
C ASP A 385 -13.14 -12.21 -20.17
N GLY A 386 -12.11 -11.40 -19.89
CA GLY A 386 -12.21 -10.16 -19.12
C GLY A 386 -12.46 -10.34 -17.61
N HIS A 387 -12.50 -11.58 -17.11
CA HIS A 387 -12.87 -11.87 -15.72
C HIS A 387 -11.71 -11.69 -14.72
N SER A 388 -10.46 -11.88 -15.15
CA SER A 388 -9.30 -11.90 -14.26
C SER A 388 -8.19 -10.99 -14.75
N ASN A 389 -7.43 -10.43 -13.80
CA ASN A 389 -6.39 -9.45 -14.03
C ASN A 389 -5.12 -9.86 -13.28
N ASP A 390 -3.97 -9.87 -13.97
CA ASP A 390 -2.67 -10.23 -13.39
C ASP A 390 -2.24 -9.30 -12.24
N PHE A 391 -2.68 -8.04 -12.25
CA PHE A 391 -2.37 -7.12 -11.15
C PHE A 391 -2.89 -7.65 -9.80
N PHE A 392 -4.02 -8.34 -9.76
CA PHE A 392 -4.53 -8.95 -8.53
C PHE A 392 -3.95 -10.32 -8.24
N GLU A 393 -3.12 -10.86 -9.13
CA GLU A 393 -2.47 -12.15 -8.98
C GLU A 393 -0.98 -11.96 -8.69
N SER A 394 -0.17 -11.64 -9.70
CA SER A 394 1.29 -11.68 -9.56
C SER A 394 1.90 -10.42 -8.93
N ALA A 395 1.23 -9.26 -8.99
CA ALA A 395 1.80 -7.98 -8.53
C ALA A 395 2.14 -7.95 -7.03
N ILE A 396 1.40 -8.71 -6.21
CA ILE A 396 1.64 -8.80 -4.76
C ILE A 396 3.05 -9.33 -4.44
N PHE A 397 3.56 -10.24 -5.27
CA PHE A 397 4.89 -10.84 -5.14
C PHE A 397 5.91 -10.26 -6.11
N GLN A 398 5.51 -9.26 -6.90
CA GLN A 398 6.35 -8.52 -7.85
C GLN A 398 6.10 -7.01 -7.76
N PRO A 399 6.22 -6.41 -6.54
CA PRO A 399 5.98 -4.97 -6.36
C PRO A 399 7.01 -4.10 -7.08
N ASP A 400 8.18 -4.65 -7.44
CA ASP A 400 9.19 -3.99 -8.26
C ASP A 400 8.64 -3.62 -9.64
N GLU A 401 7.88 -4.50 -10.26
CA GLU A 401 7.26 -4.25 -11.57
C GLU A 401 6.14 -3.20 -11.47
N VAL A 402 5.34 -3.23 -10.39
CA VAL A 402 4.33 -2.18 -10.14
C VAL A 402 4.99 -0.82 -9.95
N LEU A 403 6.09 -0.76 -9.19
CA LEU A 403 6.80 0.49 -8.96
C LEU A 403 7.43 1.02 -10.25
N LYS A 404 8.06 0.15 -11.06
CA LYS A 404 8.60 0.54 -12.37
C LYS A 404 7.52 1.15 -13.27
N ASP A 405 6.35 0.55 -13.35
CA ASP A 405 5.22 1.10 -14.11
C ASP A 405 4.85 2.51 -13.63
N LEU A 406 4.64 2.68 -12.33
CA LEU A 406 4.26 3.96 -11.75
C LEU A 406 5.34 5.03 -11.96
N VAL A 407 6.62 4.65 -11.88
CA VAL A 407 7.73 5.56 -12.17
C VAL A 407 7.75 5.96 -13.64
N SER A 408 7.55 5.02 -14.57
CA SER A 408 7.44 5.32 -16.01
C SER A 408 6.26 6.27 -16.30
N ILE A 409 5.12 6.04 -15.65
CA ILE A 409 3.92 6.89 -15.79
C ILE A 409 4.17 8.32 -15.29
N PHE A 410 4.75 8.46 -14.09
CA PHE A 410 4.95 9.76 -13.47
C PHE A 410 6.18 10.51 -14.01
N HIS A 411 7.18 9.77 -14.50
CA HIS A 411 8.48 10.27 -14.94
C HIS A 411 8.92 9.57 -16.23
N PRO A 412 8.29 9.88 -17.38
CA PRO A 412 8.53 9.16 -18.64
C PRO A 412 9.97 9.30 -19.21
N THR A 413 10.80 10.17 -18.64
CA THR A 413 12.25 10.21 -18.94
C THR A 413 13.06 9.14 -18.23
N VAL A 414 12.49 8.48 -17.23
CA VAL A 414 13.13 7.39 -16.48
C VAL A 414 12.83 6.09 -17.21
N ASP A 415 13.82 5.60 -17.95
CA ASP A 415 13.69 4.37 -18.74
C ASP A 415 14.19 3.14 -17.97
N PHE A 416 13.36 2.10 -17.92
CA PHE A 416 13.70 0.79 -17.37
C PHE A 416 14.01 -0.27 -18.46
N GLY A 417 14.01 0.12 -19.75
CA GLY A 417 14.26 -0.77 -20.88
C GLY A 417 13.08 -1.67 -21.23
N GLY A 418 11.88 -1.35 -20.75
CA GLY A 418 10.64 -2.13 -20.94
C GLY A 418 9.40 -1.21 -20.92
N ARG A 419 8.27 -1.75 -21.36
CA ARG A 419 6.96 -1.07 -21.26
C ARG A 419 6.25 -1.49 -19.98
N GLU A 420 5.26 -0.71 -19.56
CA GLU A 420 4.48 -0.95 -18.35
C GLU A 420 3.90 -2.38 -18.36
N THR A 421 3.98 -3.09 -17.25
CA THR A 421 3.54 -4.48 -17.12
C THR A 421 2.04 -4.56 -16.82
N PHE A 422 1.55 -3.76 -15.87
CA PHE A 422 0.20 -3.85 -15.32
C PHE A 422 -0.71 -2.69 -15.74
N TYR A 423 -0.16 -1.50 -15.90
CA TYR A 423 -0.97 -0.31 -16.20
C TYR A 423 -1.14 -0.11 -17.71
N MET A 424 -2.38 0.07 -18.15
CA MET A 424 -2.67 0.35 -19.56
C MET A 424 -2.14 1.71 -19.95
N ASP A 425 -1.51 1.75 -21.12
CA ASP A 425 -1.08 2.98 -21.77
C ASP A 425 -2.29 3.77 -22.28
N HIS A 426 -2.11 5.09 -22.34
CA HIS A 426 -3.05 6.13 -22.74
C HIS A 426 -4.23 5.67 -23.61
N TYR A 427 -5.43 6.10 -23.22
CA TYR A 427 -6.60 6.11 -24.08
C TYR A 427 -6.30 6.94 -25.33
N ALA A 428 -6.45 6.41 -26.54
CA ALA A 428 -6.08 7.14 -27.77
C ALA A 428 -6.76 8.53 -27.83
N ALA A 429 -5.96 9.61 -27.79
CA ALA A 429 -6.42 10.98 -27.57
C ALA A 429 -7.17 11.61 -28.76
N GLU A 430 -7.06 11.05 -29.98
CA GLU A 430 -7.52 11.75 -31.19
C GLU A 430 -9.06 11.87 -31.31
N THR A 431 -9.83 11.19 -30.46
CA THR A 431 -11.31 11.22 -30.52
C THR A 431 -12.05 11.47 -29.20
N ASP A 432 -11.35 11.67 -28.07
CA ASP A 432 -12.03 11.75 -26.77
C ASP A 432 -12.56 13.18 -26.47
N GLU A 433 -13.86 13.30 -26.21
CA GLU A 433 -14.50 14.59 -25.96
C GLU A 433 -14.14 15.21 -24.59
N TYR A 434 -13.70 14.38 -23.64
CA TYR A 434 -13.35 14.75 -22.28
C TYR A 434 -11.88 15.15 -22.12
N ALA A 435 -11.00 14.71 -23.03
CA ALA A 435 -9.58 15.05 -23.07
C ALA A 435 -9.33 16.41 -23.75
N LYS A 436 -9.90 17.49 -23.20
CA LYS A 436 -9.77 18.86 -23.71
C LYS A 436 -9.45 19.83 -22.59
N ASP A 437 -8.87 20.97 -22.94
CA ASP A 437 -8.54 22.05 -22.01
C ASP A 437 -7.63 21.60 -20.85
N CYS A 438 -6.61 20.78 -21.17
CA CYS A 438 -5.57 20.40 -20.23
C CYS A 438 -4.84 21.66 -19.71
N PRO A 439 -4.80 21.92 -18.40
CA PRO A 439 -4.16 23.11 -17.86
C PRO A 439 -2.62 22.97 -17.78
N TYR A 440 -2.04 21.85 -18.20
CA TYR A 440 -0.61 21.59 -18.10
C TYR A 440 0.01 21.39 -19.48
N ASN A 441 1.25 21.86 -19.64
CA ASN A 441 2.04 21.58 -20.83
C ASN A 441 2.84 20.30 -20.63
N ASP A 442 2.91 19.46 -21.66
CA ASP A 442 3.77 18.27 -21.64
C ASP A 442 5.23 18.66 -21.90
N PHE A 443 5.95 18.93 -20.82
CA PHE A 443 7.39 19.19 -20.84
C PHE A 443 8.21 17.97 -20.40
N SER A 444 7.70 16.76 -20.60
CA SER A 444 8.38 15.55 -20.17
C SER A 444 9.65 15.25 -20.97
N GLY A 445 9.68 15.53 -22.27
CA GLY A 445 10.83 15.30 -23.15
C GLY A 445 11.93 16.38 -23.09
N PRO A 446 12.98 16.25 -23.90
CA PRO A 446 13.93 17.34 -24.14
C PRO A 446 13.27 18.48 -24.91
N ALA A 447 13.74 19.71 -24.70
CA ALA A 447 13.20 20.88 -25.39
C ALA A 447 13.42 20.75 -26.92
N PRO A 448 12.39 21.01 -27.75
CA PRO A 448 12.54 20.99 -29.20
C PRO A 448 13.37 22.18 -29.69
N SER A 449 14.38 21.94 -30.51
CA SER A 449 15.15 23.01 -31.15
C SER A 449 14.25 23.86 -32.07
N PRO A 450 14.36 25.22 -32.08
CA PRO A 450 15.37 26.05 -31.41
C PRO A 450 15.00 26.51 -29.98
N LYS A 451 13.93 25.99 -29.39
CA LYS A 451 13.50 26.33 -28.05
C LYS A 451 14.32 25.61 -26.98
N VAL A 452 14.35 26.19 -25.78
CA VAL A 452 14.98 25.62 -24.58
C VAL A 452 14.08 25.75 -23.36
N TYR A 453 14.35 24.92 -22.35
CA TYR A 453 13.74 25.08 -21.03
C TYR A 453 14.52 26.08 -20.18
N VAL A 454 13.81 27.03 -19.60
CA VAL A 454 14.30 27.93 -18.55
C VAL A 454 13.52 27.65 -17.27
N ASP A 455 14.23 27.16 -16.24
CA ASP A 455 13.63 26.84 -14.95
C ASP A 455 13.92 27.95 -13.93
N ASN A 456 12.86 28.53 -13.38
CA ASN A 456 12.94 29.46 -12.25
C ASN A 456 12.34 28.82 -11.00
N ARG A 457 13.11 28.78 -9.90
CA ARG A 457 12.71 28.10 -8.66
C ARG A 457 12.17 29.09 -7.64
N TYR A 458 11.09 28.70 -6.98
CA TYR A 458 10.40 29.51 -6.01
C TYR A 458 9.95 28.67 -4.81
N PHE A 459 9.77 29.34 -3.69
CA PHE A 459 9.11 28.81 -2.51
C PHE A 459 8.11 29.84 -1.99
N VAL A 460 7.00 29.38 -1.42
CA VAL A 460 5.98 30.21 -0.79
C VAL A 460 5.84 29.83 0.67
N THR A 461 5.95 30.82 1.57
CA THR A 461 5.97 30.57 3.03
C THR A 461 4.63 30.16 3.60
N ASP A 462 3.54 30.64 3.00
CA ASP A 462 2.21 30.64 3.63
C ASP A 462 1.23 29.66 2.97
N LEU A 463 1.67 28.98 1.91
CA LEU A 463 0.86 28.05 1.12
C LEU A 463 1.58 26.72 1.03
N ASN A 464 0.83 25.61 1.14
CA ASN A 464 1.38 24.31 0.79
C ASN A 464 1.36 24.15 -0.75
N ARG A 465 2.04 23.11 -1.24
CA ARG A 465 2.13 22.85 -2.69
C ARG A 465 0.77 22.65 -3.39
N PHE A 466 -0.22 22.06 -2.73
CA PHE A 466 -1.56 21.87 -3.30
C PHE A 466 -2.31 23.19 -3.36
N ASP A 467 -2.13 24.07 -2.38
CA ASP A 467 -2.72 25.41 -2.42
C ASP A 467 -2.15 26.23 -3.59
N ALA A 468 -0.84 26.11 -3.85
CA ALA A 468 -0.19 26.73 -5.00
C ALA A 468 -0.68 26.12 -6.33
N GLU A 469 -0.77 24.79 -6.41
CA GLU A 469 -1.30 24.08 -7.59
C GLU A 469 -2.76 24.47 -7.88
N ARG A 470 -3.60 24.68 -6.85
CA ARG A 470 -5.00 25.11 -7.03
C ARG A 470 -5.15 26.49 -7.69
N LYS A 471 -4.11 27.33 -7.58
CA LYS A 471 -4.05 28.67 -8.17
C LYS A 471 -3.44 28.68 -9.57
N TRP A 472 -2.95 27.54 -10.06
CA TRP A 472 -2.23 27.45 -11.34
C TRP A 472 -3.06 27.98 -12.51
N GLU A 473 -4.19 27.35 -12.79
CA GLU A 473 -5.04 27.68 -13.95
C GLU A 473 -5.74 29.04 -13.80
N SER A 474 -6.24 29.37 -12.60
CA SER A 474 -7.08 30.56 -12.40
C SER A 474 -6.31 31.84 -12.15
N ASP A 475 -5.17 31.78 -11.45
CA ASP A 475 -4.50 32.96 -10.91
C ASP A 475 -3.09 33.13 -11.49
N ILE A 476 -2.35 32.04 -11.75
CA ILE A 476 -0.94 32.10 -12.14
C ILE A 476 -0.76 32.11 -13.66
N GLN A 477 -1.39 31.19 -14.39
CA GLN A 477 -1.25 31.13 -15.85
C GLN A 477 -1.63 32.43 -16.55
N PRO A 478 -2.72 33.14 -16.21
CA PRO A 478 -3.07 34.40 -16.86
C PRO A 478 -1.97 35.45 -16.72
N VAL A 479 -1.44 35.64 -15.51
CA VAL A 479 -0.40 36.65 -15.27
C VAL A 479 0.94 36.30 -15.91
N LEU A 480 1.25 35.02 -16.10
CA LEU A 480 2.46 34.60 -16.84
C LEU A 480 2.30 34.79 -18.36
N LYS A 481 1.09 34.62 -18.90
CA LYS A 481 0.79 34.86 -20.32
C LYS A 481 0.80 36.34 -20.70
N ASP A 482 0.59 37.23 -19.72
CA ASP A 482 0.62 38.68 -19.91
C ASP A 482 2.05 39.27 -19.89
N LEU A 483 3.07 38.45 -19.63
CA LEU A 483 4.47 38.87 -19.71
C LEU A 483 4.88 39.15 -21.17
N ASP A 484 5.79 40.10 -21.39
CA ASP A 484 6.27 40.50 -22.72
C ASP A 484 7.30 39.51 -23.31
N VAL A 485 7.16 38.22 -22.99
CA VAL A 485 8.02 37.14 -23.51
C VAL A 485 7.14 36.00 -24.00
N ASP A 486 7.29 35.66 -25.28
CA ASP A 486 6.60 34.51 -25.89
C ASP A 486 7.18 33.19 -25.37
N ALA A 487 6.50 32.62 -24.38
CA ALA A 487 6.88 31.37 -23.75
C ALA A 487 5.66 30.57 -23.27
N GLU A 488 5.81 29.25 -23.29
CA GLU A 488 4.85 28.33 -22.69
C GLU A 488 5.32 27.96 -21.28
N TYR A 489 4.45 28.08 -20.28
CA TYR A 489 4.82 27.88 -18.87
C TYR A 489 4.18 26.62 -18.27
N ASP A 490 4.90 25.95 -17.37
CA ASP A 490 4.36 24.89 -16.52
C ASP A 490 4.86 25.02 -15.08
N MET A 491 4.00 24.70 -14.11
CA MET A 491 4.36 24.66 -12.69
C MET A 491 4.69 23.24 -12.26
N LEU A 492 5.93 23.04 -11.83
CA LEU A 492 6.46 21.75 -11.42
C LEU A 492 6.83 21.80 -9.93
N PHE A 493 6.90 20.65 -9.27
CA PHE A 493 7.35 20.55 -7.89
C PHE A 493 8.58 19.66 -7.80
N GLU A 494 9.59 20.09 -7.03
CA GLU A 494 10.81 19.31 -6.83
C GLU A 494 10.55 18.10 -5.91
N PRO A 495 11.37 17.03 -6.01
CA PRO A 495 11.37 15.94 -5.05
C PRO A 495 11.57 16.44 -3.61
N LYS A 496 11.01 15.73 -2.62
CA LYS A 496 11.30 16.01 -1.21
C LYS A 496 12.77 15.67 -0.91
N ASN A 497 13.59 16.67 -0.63
CA ASN A 497 14.88 16.45 0.00
C ASN A 497 14.65 16.10 1.48
N SER A 498 15.31 15.06 1.99
CA SER A 498 15.03 14.46 3.30
C SER A 498 15.28 15.36 4.52
N GLU A 499 15.72 16.61 4.32
CA GLU A 499 16.02 17.58 5.38
C GLU A 499 15.28 18.92 5.24
N ASP A 500 14.64 19.20 4.10
CA ASP A 500 13.92 20.46 3.87
C ASP A 500 12.46 20.17 3.51
N GLU A 501 11.54 20.39 4.46
CA GLU A 501 10.10 20.20 4.26
C GLU A 501 9.47 21.28 3.36
N ARG A 502 10.24 22.29 2.94
CA ARG A 502 9.77 23.35 2.06
C ARG A 502 9.53 22.83 0.65
N SER A 503 8.29 22.87 0.18
CA SER A 503 7.94 22.57 -1.21
C SER A 503 8.47 23.64 -2.16
N ILE A 504 9.63 23.40 -2.77
CA ILE A 504 10.12 24.20 -3.89
C ILE A 504 9.30 23.85 -5.12
N PHE A 505 8.77 24.87 -5.79
CA PHE A 505 8.13 24.73 -7.10
C PHE A 505 8.96 25.45 -8.15
N LEU A 506 8.95 24.93 -9.37
CA LEU A 506 9.59 25.52 -10.52
C LEU A 506 8.53 26.05 -11.48
N ILE A 507 8.76 27.25 -12.01
CA ILE A 507 8.14 27.68 -13.25
C ILE A 507 9.11 27.34 -14.37
N ARG A 508 8.76 26.32 -15.16
CA ARG A 508 9.48 25.96 -16.38
C ARG A 508 8.86 26.72 -17.54
N ALA A 509 9.68 27.46 -18.27
CA ALA A 509 9.30 28.12 -19.50
C ALA A 509 9.94 27.40 -20.70
N LEU A 510 9.16 27.09 -21.74
CA LEU A 510 9.65 26.71 -23.05
C LEU A 510 9.66 27.95 -23.94
N VAL A 511 10.85 28.40 -24.31
CA VAL A 511 11.10 29.69 -24.96
C VAL A 511 12.15 29.52 -26.06
N ASP A 512 12.14 30.37 -27.10
CA ASP A 512 13.24 30.42 -28.06
C ASP A 512 14.57 30.78 -27.37
N GLU A 513 15.67 30.13 -27.81
CA GLU A 513 17.01 30.31 -27.20
C GLU A 513 17.45 31.78 -27.12
N GLU A 514 17.06 32.62 -28.09
CA GLU A 514 17.38 34.05 -28.09
C GLU A 514 16.76 34.83 -26.91
N ASN A 515 15.57 34.41 -26.45
CA ASN A 515 14.83 35.04 -25.36
C ASN A 515 15.10 34.36 -24.01
N ALA A 516 15.85 33.24 -23.99
CA ALA A 516 16.12 32.48 -22.77
C ALA A 516 16.87 33.30 -21.70
N SER A 517 17.71 34.26 -22.11
CA SER A 517 18.46 35.11 -21.18
C SER A 517 17.58 36.09 -20.40
N GLU A 518 16.47 36.53 -20.99
CA GLU A 518 15.50 37.43 -20.38
C GLU A 518 14.78 36.73 -19.23
N LEU A 519 14.27 35.51 -19.46
CA LEU A 519 13.55 34.72 -18.45
C LEU A 519 14.42 34.24 -17.29
N ARG A 520 15.74 34.08 -17.47
CA ARG A 520 16.65 33.67 -16.37
C ARG A 520 16.80 34.73 -15.29
N ASN A 521 16.63 36.00 -15.64
CA ASN A 521 16.77 37.14 -14.73
C ASN A 521 15.45 37.86 -14.48
N ASN A 522 14.33 37.32 -14.96
CA ASN A 522 13.06 38.04 -15.04
C ASN A 522 12.39 38.22 -13.66
N THR A 523 12.56 39.40 -13.06
CA THR A 523 11.87 39.81 -11.82
C THR A 523 10.36 39.97 -12.01
N GLU A 524 9.86 40.07 -13.24
CA GLU A 524 8.43 40.11 -13.56
C GLU A 524 7.75 38.77 -13.29
N ILE A 525 8.41 37.63 -13.49
CA ILE A 525 7.85 36.32 -13.09
C ILE A 525 7.62 36.30 -11.58
N LEU A 526 8.60 36.75 -10.79
CA LEU A 526 8.46 36.85 -9.34
C LEU A 526 7.33 37.82 -8.95
N THR A 527 7.21 38.95 -9.65
CA THR A 527 6.15 39.95 -9.41
C THR A 527 4.77 39.40 -9.75
N ALA A 528 4.64 38.72 -10.89
CA ALA A 528 3.43 38.02 -11.32
C ALA A 528 3.02 36.97 -10.29
N LEU A 529 3.94 36.09 -9.88
CA LEU A 529 3.68 35.08 -8.86
C LEU A 529 3.25 35.70 -7.52
N ARG A 530 3.86 36.81 -7.09
CA ARG A 530 3.45 37.52 -5.86
C ARG A 530 2.05 38.10 -5.94
N SER A 531 1.61 38.51 -7.13
CA SER A 531 0.25 38.99 -7.34
C SER A 531 -0.80 37.87 -7.16
N SER A 532 -0.45 36.63 -7.54
CA SER A 532 -1.36 35.47 -7.52
C SER A 532 -1.30 34.65 -6.24
N LEU A 533 -0.09 34.42 -5.72
CA LEU A 533 0.19 33.56 -4.57
C LEU A 533 0.45 34.37 -3.27
N GLY A 534 0.64 35.68 -3.37
CA GLY A 534 0.92 36.57 -2.24
C GLY A 534 2.40 36.95 -2.10
N SER A 535 2.67 37.95 -1.26
CA SER A 535 4.01 38.52 -1.08
C SER A 535 5.06 37.57 -0.48
N GLY A 536 4.63 36.43 0.07
CA GLY A 536 5.49 35.40 0.64
C GLY A 536 6.23 34.53 -0.38
N VAL A 537 6.02 34.76 -1.69
CA VAL A 537 6.80 34.08 -2.74
C VAL A 537 8.22 34.66 -2.79
N VAL A 538 9.19 33.74 -2.74
CA VAL A 538 10.62 34.03 -2.77
C VAL A 538 11.28 33.15 -3.82
N GLN A 539 12.16 33.73 -4.64
CA GLN A 539 12.97 32.98 -5.59
C GLN A 539 14.15 32.33 -4.87
N VAL A 540 14.52 31.11 -5.29
CA VAL A 540 15.59 30.34 -4.66
C VAL A 540 16.59 29.84 -5.70
N ASN A 541 17.83 29.67 -5.26
CA ASN A 541 18.91 29.04 -6.02
C ASN A 541 18.67 27.53 -6.17
N ALA A 542 19.50 26.90 -6.99
CA ALA A 542 19.45 25.46 -7.20
C ALA A 542 19.74 24.63 -5.92
N ASP A 543 20.44 25.23 -4.94
CA ASP A 543 20.72 24.65 -3.63
C ASP A 543 19.64 24.97 -2.57
N GLY A 544 18.54 25.62 -2.97
CA GLY A 544 17.44 26.03 -2.10
C GLY A 544 17.71 27.28 -1.25
N SER A 545 18.88 27.93 -1.41
CA SER A 545 19.15 29.20 -0.75
C SER A 545 18.35 30.35 -1.37
N VAL A 546 17.91 31.31 -0.56
CA VAL A 546 17.13 32.46 -1.04
C VAL A 546 17.98 33.34 -1.95
N LEU A 547 17.47 33.63 -3.14
CA LEU A 547 18.04 34.64 -4.02
C LEU A 547 17.76 36.03 -3.44
N THR A 548 18.83 36.75 -3.09
CA THR A 548 18.73 38.14 -2.64
C THR A 548 18.83 39.05 -3.85
N PHE A 549 17.71 39.61 -4.28
CA PHE A 549 17.72 40.74 -5.20
C PHE A 549 17.98 42.02 -4.42
N ASP A 550 18.87 42.85 -4.93
CA ASP A 550 19.20 44.17 -4.39
C ASP A 550 18.06 45.17 -4.71
N GLU A 551 16.82 44.81 -4.35
CA GLU A 551 15.65 45.67 -4.49
C GLU A 551 15.38 46.36 -3.15
N GLY A 552 15.61 47.68 -3.15
CA GLY A 552 15.61 48.53 -1.97
C GLY A 552 14.42 48.35 -1.02
N LEU A 553 14.73 48.46 0.28
CA LEU A 553 13.86 48.59 1.46
C LEU A 553 12.77 47.54 1.72
N ALA A 554 12.19 46.88 0.71
CA ALA A 554 11.21 45.81 0.91
C ALA A 554 11.87 44.43 1.11
N GLY A 555 12.94 44.12 0.35
CA GLY A 555 13.66 42.84 0.45
C GLY A 555 14.40 42.63 1.78
N VAL A 556 14.86 43.73 2.39
CA VAL A 556 15.57 43.70 3.69
C VAL A 556 14.66 43.22 4.82
N SER A 557 13.35 43.51 4.74
CA SER A 557 12.41 43.16 5.80
C SER A 557 12.11 41.65 5.83
N ILE A 558 11.97 41.02 4.66
CA ILE A 558 11.69 39.58 4.55
C ILE A 558 12.96 38.76 4.85
N ALA A 559 14.13 39.19 4.35
CA ALA A 559 15.40 38.55 4.68
C ALA A 559 15.69 38.60 6.20
N MET A 560 15.36 39.71 6.87
CA MET A 560 15.52 39.85 8.33
C MET A 560 14.55 38.98 9.13
N ILE A 561 13.33 38.72 8.65
CA ILE A 561 12.36 37.82 9.29
C ILE A 561 12.82 36.36 9.17
N VAL A 562 13.35 35.96 8.01
CA VAL A 562 13.87 34.60 7.79
C VAL A 562 15.16 34.36 8.59
N ILE A 563 16.10 35.32 8.57
CA ILE A 563 17.32 35.27 9.42
C ILE A 563 16.96 35.29 10.91
N GLY A 564 15.95 36.07 11.31
CA GLY A 564 15.44 36.11 12.68
C GLY A 564 14.85 34.79 13.15
N SER A 565 14.16 34.07 12.26
CA SER A 565 13.58 32.75 12.53
C SER A 565 14.66 31.68 12.71
N VAL A 566 15.70 31.70 11.87
CA VAL A 566 16.86 30.79 11.96
C VAL A 566 17.67 31.05 13.23
N LEU A 567 17.90 32.32 13.58
CA LEU A 567 18.57 32.68 14.84
C LEU A 567 17.73 32.35 16.07
N GLY A 568 16.40 32.49 15.99
CA GLY A 568 15.46 32.15 17.05
C GLY A 568 15.45 30.65 17.36
N VAL A 569 15.39 29.80 16.34
CA VAL A 569 15.48 28.32 16.48
C VAL A 569 16.85 27.91 17.02
N GLY A 570 17.93 28.52 16.51
CA GLY A 570 19.29 28.29 17.03
C GLY A 570 19.43 28.68 18.50
N LEU A 571 18.83 29.79 18.93
CA LEU A 571 18.83 30.23 20.33
C LEU A 571 18.02 29.27 21.23
N ILE A 572 16.86 28.79 20.76
CA ILE A 572 16.05 27.81 21.49
C ILE A 572 16.81 26.49 21.66
N LEU A 573 17.45 25.99 20.60
CA LEU A 573 18.27 24.79 20.66
C LEU A 573 19.48 24.97 21.58
N PHE A 574 20.13 26.14 21.55
CA PHE A 574 21.23 26.46 22.46
C PHE A 574 20.78 26.52 23.92
N VAL A 575 19.61 27.13 24.20
CA VAL A 575 19.02 27.18 25.54
C VAL A 575 18.63 25.78 26.03
N CYS A 576 18.02 24.95 25.17
CA CYS A 576 17.71 23.55 25.47
C CYS A 576 18.98 22.74 25.75
N PHE A 577 20.05 22.93 24.96
CA PHE A 577 21.33 22.26 25.15
C PHE A 577 22.02 22.71 26.44
N ALA A 578 22.02 24.01 26.73
CA ALA A 578 22.56 24.57 27.97
C ALA A 578 21.76 24.06 29.20
N TRP A 579 20.44 23.94 29.10
CA TRP A 579 19.57 23.40 30.14
C TRP A 579 19.84 21.91 30.39
N MET A 580 19.96 21.10 29.34
CA MET A 580 20.34 19.68 29.44
C MET A 580 21.74 19.49 30.06
N LYS A 581 22.70 20.35 29.72
CA LYS A 581 24.06 20.33 30.28
C LYS A 581 24.08 20.75 31.76
N ARG A 582 23.20 21.67 32.18
CA ARG A 582 22.99 22.03 33.59
C ARG A 582 22.36 20.88 34.38
N ARG A 583 21.41 20.15 33.81
CA ARG A 583 20.78 18.97 34.44
C ARG A 583 21.77 17.82 34.65
N LYS A 584 22.66 17.56 33.68
CA LYS A 584 23.75 16.58 33.83
C LYS A 584 24.79 16.96 34.90
N ARG A 585 25.00 18.25 35.18
CA ARG A 585 25.89 18.72 36.26
C ARG A 585 25.21 18.74 37.64
N GLY A 586 23.88 18.82 37.71
CA GLY A 586 23.11 18.77 38.97
C GLY A 586 22.75 17.36 39.45
N GLY A 587 22.63 16.38 38.55
CA GLY A 587 22.23 15.00 38.87
C GLY A 587 23.30 14.14 39.57
N ALA A 588 24.55 14.58 39.62
CA ALA A 588 25.66 13.81 40.19
C ALA A 588 25.81 13.92 41.73
N LYS A 589 24.91 14.65 42.42
CA LYS A 589 24.97 14.84 43.89
C LYS A 589 23.80 14.22 44.67
N MET A 590 22.88 13.50 44.03
CA MET A 590 21.63 13.05 44.66
C MET A 590 21.34 11.55 44.52
N LEU A 591 22.36 10.72 44.25
CA LEU A 591 22.20 9.28 43.98
C LEU A 591 22.91 8.36 45.00
N HIS A 592 23.21 8.86 46.21
CA HIS A 592 23.88 8.06 47.26
C HIS A 592 23.10 7.89 48.57
N THR A 593 21.81 8.22 48.63
CA THR A 593 21.07 8.23 49.93
C THR A 593 19.63 7.74 49.89
N ALA A 594 19.24 6.85 48.98
CA ALA A 594 17.87 6.32 48.96
C ALA A 594 17.74 4.88 48.45
N GLN A 595 18.64 3.98 48.86
CA GLN A 595 18.55 2.54 48.51
C GLN A 595 18.49 1.60 49.73
N ASP A 596 18.10 2.12 50.89
CA ASP A 596 17.71 1.31 52.04
C ASP A 596 16.48 1.96 52.66
N GLN A 597 15.28 1.45 52.35
CA GLN A 597 14.18 1.34 53.31
C GLN A 597 12.89 0.74 52.70
N TYR A 598 12.53 -0.43 53.25
CA TYR A 598 11.19 -0.98 53.47
C TYR A 598 10.44 -1.71 52.34
N TRP A 599 10.59 -3.04 52.39
CA TRP A 599 9.56 -4.02 52.04
C TRP A 599 8.51 -4.16 53.16
N GLY A 600 7.22 -4.04 52.78
CA GLY A 600 6.02 -4.69 53.36
C GLY A 600 5.26 -4.00 54.52
N PRO A 601 3.96 -4.31 54.80
CA PRO A 601 2.94 -5.03 54.01
C PRO A 601 1.63 -4.21 53.78
N GLN A 602 0.75 -4.69 52.87
CA GLN A 602 -0.61 -4.15 52.63
C GLN A 602 -1.57 -4.31 53.81
N PRO A 603 -2.58 -3.42 53.94
CA PRO A 603 -3.96 -3.91 54.00
C PRO A 603 -5.07 -3.04 53.34
N SER A 604 -6.06 -3.75 52.77
CA SER A 604 -7.52 -3.55 52.72
C SER A 604 -8.20 -2.28 52.15
N ASN A 605 -9.05 -2.56 51.14
CA ASN A 605 -10.30 -1.91 50.70
C ASN A 605 -10.83 -0.68 51.45
N GLN A 606 -11.19 0.36 50.69
CA GLN A 606 -12.51 0.99 50.77
C GLN A 606 -12.90 1.70 49.45
N ASN A 607 -14.19 1.59 49.15
CA ASN A 607 -14.91 2.08 47.97
C ASN A 607 -14.74 3.58 47.71
N HIS A 608 -14.72 4.00 46.44
CA HIS A 608 -15.58 5.10 45.99
C HIS A 608 -15.85 5.01 44.48
N GLU A 609 -17.11 5.30 44.17
CA GLU A 609 -17.82 5.19 42.89
C GLU A 609 -17.29 6.18 41.85
N VAL A 610 -17.33 5.78 40.58
CA VAL A 610 -17.21 6.66 39.41
C VAL A 610 -18.49 6.48 38.59
N PRO A 611 -19.21 7.55 38.21
CA PRO A 611 -20.48 7.41 37.49
C PRO A 611 -20.25 7.13 36.00
N GLU A 612 -20.99 6.16 35.49
CA GLU A 612 -21.19 5.88 34.06
C GLU A 612 -21.90 7.05 33.37
N VAL A 613 -21.43 7.38 32.16
CA VAL A 613 -22.14 8.23 31.21
C VAL A 613 -22.67 7.33 30.11
N GLU A 614 -24.00 7.11 30.12
CA GLU A 614 -24.76 6.45 29.08
C GLU A 614 -24.77 7.29 27.79
N VAL A 615 -24.51 6.65 26.65
CA VAL A 615 -24.82 7.17 25.31
C VAL A 615 -25.98 6.35 24.76
N PRO A 616 -27.11 6.96 24.37
CA PRO A 616 -28.23 6.20 23.84
C PRO A 616 -28.00 5.85 22.37
N MET A 617 -28.07 4.56 22.06
CA MET A 617 -28.41 4.03 20.74
C MET A 617 -29.90 3.70 20.74
N ASP A 618 -30.63 4.15 19.72
CA ASP A 618 -31.78 3.44 19.15
C ASP A 618 -32.29 4.16 17.88
N PRO A 619 -33.07 3.50 17.00
CA PRO A 619 -32.87 2.17 16.40
C PRO A 619 -32.54 2.24 14.90
#